data_AF-G6Y883-F1
#
_entry.id   AF-G6Y883-F1
#
_cell.length_a   1.000
_cell.length_b   1.000
_cell.length_c   1.000
_cell.angle_alpha   90.00
_cell.angle_beta   90.00
_cell.angle_gamma   90.00
#
_symmetry.space_group_name_H-M   'P 1'
#
loop_
_entity.id
_entity.type
_entity.pdbx_description
1 polymer ?
#
loop_
_entity_poly.entity_id
_entity_poly.type
_entity_poly.pdbx_seq_one_letter_code
_entity_poly.pdbx_strand_id
1 'polypeptide(L)' 'MISREGLIARQEDANVRLHEDTQSVPEHPDEVRATDNDKCVNLSEEIIADNLRMIAKLRGVIARVEDDDQAALRRRQ' A
#
# COMPACT_ATOMS: atom_id res chain seq x y z
N MET A 1 -6.61 -16.62 17.29
CA MET A 1 -6.81 -15.16 17.34
C MET A 1 -5.47 -14.52 17.00
N ILE A 2 -5.38 -13.70 15.95
CA ILE A 2 -4.14 -13.01 15.59
C ILE A 2 -3.96 -11.83 16.56
N SER A 3 -2.74 -11.63 17.09
CA SER A 3 -2.46 -10.46 17.92
C SER A 3 -2.43 -9.21 17.06
N ARG A 4 -2.64 -8.05 17.68
CA ARG A 4 -2.61 -6.76 16.98
C ARG A 4 -1.25 -6.52 16.30
N GLU A 5 -0.16 -6.87 16.98
CA GLU A 5 1.21 -6.81 16.44
C GLU A 5 1.38 -7.75 15.25
N GLY A 6 0.79 -8.95 15.32
CA GLY A 6 0.77 -9.90 14.22
C GLY A 6 -0.03 -9.40 13.01
N LEU A 7 -1.04 -8.55 13.22
CA LEU A 7 -1.79 -7.91 12.14
C LEU A 7 -0.98 -6.77 11.50
N ILE A 8 -0.29 -5.96 12.31
CA ILE A 8 0.60 -4.89 11.82
C ILE A 8 1.72 -5.48 10.97
N ALA A 9 2.46 -6.46 11.49
CA ALA A 9 3.57 -7.08 10.76
C ALA A 9 3.14 -7.70 9.43
N ARG A 10 1.95 -8.33 9.38
CA ARG A 10 1.38 -8.84 8.13
C ARG A 10 1.02 -7.73 7.14
N GLN A 11 0.48 -6.62 7.63
CA GLN A 11 0.12 -5.49 6.78
C GLN A 11 1.37 -4.77 6.24
N GLU A 12 2.44 -4.70 7.02
CA GLU A 12 3.73 -4.18 6.58
C GLU A 12 4.35 -5.05 5.47
N ASP A 13 4.38 -6.37 5.67
CA ASP A 13 4.86 -7.32 4.64
C ASP A 13 4.04 -7.21 3.35
N ALA A 14 2.70 -7.13 3.47
CA ALA A 14 1.83 -6.91 2.32
C ALA A 14 2.09 -5.57 1.61
N ASN A 15 2.36 -4.50 2.36
CA ASN A 15 2.69 -3.19 1.79
C ASN A 15 4.03 -3.20 1.06
N VAL A 16 5.02 -3.95 1.55
CA VAL A 16 6.32 -4.11 0.87
C VAL A 16 6.12 -4.85 -0.45
N ARG A 17 5.44 -6.00 -0.44
CA ARG A 17 5.17 -6.77 -1.66
C ARG A 17 4.40 -5.96 -2.69
N LEU A 18 3.33 -5.27 -2.28
CA LEU A 18 2.57 -4.40 -3.20
C LEU A 18 3.43 -3.29 -3.80
N HIS A 19 4.39 -2.76 -3.04
CA HIS A 19 5.29 -1.72 -3.52
C HIS A 19 6.25 -2.27 -4.57
N GLU A 20 6.86 -3.43 -4.31
CA GLU A 20 7.76 -4.12 -5.23
C GLU A 20 7.03 -4.52 -6.52
N ASP A 21 5.85 -5.14 -6.39
CA ASP A 21 5.00 -5.49 -7.53
C ASP A 21 4.68 -4.25 -8.37
N THR A 22 4.27 -3.15 -7.73
CA THR A 22 3.97 -1.88 -8.40
C THR A 22 5.20 -1.28 -9.11
N GLN A 23 6.40 -1.39 -8.53
CA GLN A 23 7.63 -0.89 -9.13
C GLN A 23 8.13 -1.75 -10.30
N SER A 24 7.71 -3.02 -10.39
CA SER A 24 8.07 -3.91 -11.49
C SER A 24 7.18 -3.76 -12.73
N VAL A 25 5.99 -3.15 -12.61
CA VAL A 25 5.06 -2.93 -13.74
C VAL A 25 5.67 -2.15 -14.92
N PRO A 26 6.52 -1.13 -14.73
CA PRO A 26 7.24 -0.49 -15.83
C PRO A 26 8.21 -1.43 -16.58
N GLU A 27 8.76 -2.44 -15.90
CA GLU A 27 9.72 -3.40 -16.47
C GLU A 27 9.00 -4.52 -17.25
N HIS A 28 7.80 -4.87 -16.80
CA HIS A 28 6.90 -5.83 -17.44
C HIS A 28 5.52 -5.20 -17.60
N PRO A 29 5.32 -4.29 -18.57
CA PRO A 29 4.04 -3.66 -18.80
C PRO A 29 3.11 -4.67 -19.47
N ASP A 30 2.60 -5.62 -18.70
CA ASP A 30 1.47 -6.46 -19.06
C ASP A 30 0.23 -5.56 -19.10
N GLU A 31 0.17 -4.79 -20.19
CA GLU A 31 -0.95 -4.14 -20.84
C GLU A 31 -2.22 -3.99 -20.01
N VAL A 32 -2.19 -3.18 -18.94
CA VAL A 32 -3.43 -2.65 -18.37
C VAL A 32 -3.95 -1.58 -19.31
N ARG A 33 -4.67 -2.05 -20.33
CA ARG A 33 -5.20 -1.25 -21.42
C ARG A 33 -6.68 -0.99 -21.18
N ALA A 34 -7.08 0.26 -21.34
CA ALA A 34 -8.48 0.61 -21.49
C ALA A 34 -8.72 1.16 -22.90
N THR A 35 -9.96 1.02 -23.36
CA THR A 35 -10.42 1.63 -24.60
C THR A 35 -11.20 2.90 -24.24
N ASP A 36 -10.72 4.06 -24.70
CA ASP A 36 -11.44 5.32 -24.61
C ASP A 36 -11.52 5.93 -26.03
N ASN A 37 -12.74 6.13 -26.53
CA ASN A 37 -13.01 6.67 -27.87
C ASN A 37 -12.16 6.00 -28.99
N ASP A 38 -12.20 4.67 -29.05
CA ASP A 38 -11.43 3.83 -29.99
C ASP A 38 -9.89 3.96 -29.90
N LYS A 39 -9.38 4.61 -28.85
CA LYS A 39 -7.94 4.66 -28.55
C LYS A 39 -7.60 3.70 -27.42
N CYS A 40 -6.52 2.98 -27.62
CA CYS A 40 -5.88 2.18 -26.58
C CYS A 40 -5.08 3.11 -25.65
N VAL A 41 -5.47 3.19 -24.38
CA VAL A 41 -4.78 3.96 -23.35
C VAL A 41 -4.06 2.99 -22.42
N ASN A 42 -2.77 3.23 -22.20
CA ASN A 42 -1.99 2.52 -21.18
C ASN A 42 -2.28 3.14 -19.81
N LEU A 43 -2.94 2.39 -18.92
CA LEU A 43 -3.30 2.84 -17.58
C LEU A 43 -2.25 2.47 -16.52
N SER A 44 -1.13 1.86 -16.91
CA SER A 44 -0.13 1.40 -15.95
C SER A 44 0.38 2.54 -15.08
N GLU A 45 0.62 3.74 -15.62
CA GLU A 45 1.08 4.89 -14.83
C GLU A 45 0.05 5.36 -13.80
N GLU A 46 -1.23 5.43 -14.17
CA GLU A 46 -2.31 5.86 -13.25
C GLU A 46 -2.51 4.84 -12.13
N ILE A 47 -2.49 3.55 -12.46
CA ILE A 47 -2.65 2.46 -11.50
C ILE A 47 -1.45 2.39 -10.56
N ILE A 48 -0.23 2.55 -11.08
CA ILE A 48 0.99 2.66 -10.26
C ILE A 48 0.85 3.82 -9.28
N ALA A 49 0.46 5.01 -9.75
CA ALA A 49 0.28 6.18 -8.91
C ALA A 49 -0.79 5.94 -7.84
N ASP A 50 -1.91 5.30 -8.17
CA ASP A 50 -2.96 5.02 -7.21
C ASP A 50 -2.56 3.99 -6.16
N ASN A 51 -1.88 2.92 -6.57
CA ASN A 51 -1.32 1.91 -5.66
C ASN A 51 -0.33 2.53 -4.68
N LEU A 52 0.58 3.39 -5.17
CA LEU A 52 1.53 4.10 -4.31
C LEU A 52 0.81 5.01 -3.29
N ARG A 53 -0.25 5.72 -3.72
CA ARG A 53 -1.09 6.53 -2.81
C ARG A 53 -1.78 5.66 -1.76
N MET A 54 -2.31 4.51 -2.14
CA MET A 54 -2.96 3.57 -1.22
C MET A 54 -1.96 3.02 -0.19
N ILE A 55 -0.77 2.60 -0.61
CA ILE A 55 0.31 2.13 0.28
C ILE A 55 0.68 3.23 1.28
N ALA A 56 0.85 4.47 0.83
CA ALA A 56 1.17 5.59 1.71
C ALA A 56 0.08 5.83 2.77
N LYS A 57 -1.19 5.75 2.38
CA LYS A 57 -2.33 5.86 3.33
C LYS A 57 -2.32 4.73 4.36
N LEU A 58 -2.09 3.49 3.94
CA LEU A 58 -2.04 2.33 4.83
C LEU A 58 -0.89 2.45 5.84
N ARG A 59 0.30 2.85 5.38
CA ARG A 59 1.45 3.14 6.26
C ARG A 59 1.12 4.22 7.30
N GLY A 60 0.44 5.30 6.89
CA GLY A 60 0.01 6.35 7.80
C GLY A 60 -1.03 5.91 8.83
N VAL A 61 -1.88 4.93 8.50
CA VAL A 61 -2.80 4.32 9.48
C VAL A 61 -2.03 3.51 10.51
N ILE A 62 -1.07 2.68 10.09
CA ILE A 62 -0.23 1.87 10.99
C ILE A 62 0.53 2.79 11.96
N ALA A 63 1.21 3.82 11.45
CA ALA A 63 1.99 4.73 12.28
C ALA A 63 1.15 5.39 13.39
N ARG A 64 -0.08 5.85 13.07
CA ARG A 64 -0.99 6.42 14.08
C ARG A 64 -1.40 5.39 15.15
N VAL A 65 -1.66 4.17 14.71
CA VAL A 65 -2.04 3.04 15.56
C VAL A 65 -0.89 2.67 16.50
N GLU A 66 0.36 2.75 16.06
CA GLU A 66 1.54 2.55 16.91
C GLU A 66 1.80 3.74 17.86
N ASP A 67 1.61 4.97 17.39
CA ASP A 67 1.76 6.18 18.22
C ASP A 67 0.75 6.21 19.38
N ASP A 68 -0.51 5.83 19.11
CA ASP A 68 -1.55 5.72 20.12
C ASP A 68 -1.20 4.68 21.20
N ASP A 69 -0.59 3.56 20.82
CA ASP A 69 -0.12 2.55 21.76
C ASP A 69 1.03 3.07 22.62
N GLN A 70 2.01 3.73 22.01
CA GLN A 70 3.12 4.34 22.73
C GLN A 70 2.63 5.41 23.70
N ALA A 71 1.65 6.23 23.30
CA ALA A 71 1.02 7.21 24.17
C ALA A 71 0.25 6.53 25.31
N ALA A 72 -0.49 5.45 25.05
CA ALA A 72 -1.20 4.68 26.07
C ALA A 72 -0.25 4.01 27.07
N LEU A 73 0.88 3.47 26.60
CA LEU A 73 1.91 2.88 27.45
C LEU A 73 2.53 3.91 28.39
N ARG A 74 2.87 5.10 27.88
CA ARG A 74 3.41 6.22 28.68
C ARG A 74 2.44 6.71 29.77
N ARG A 75 1.13 6.66 29.52
CA ARG A 75 0.10 7.06 30.52
C ARG A 75 -0.08 6.04 31.66
N ARG A 76 0.42 4.80 31.48
CA ARG A 76 0.29 3.71 32.47
C ARG A 76 1.53 3.55 33.35
N GLN A 77 2.61 4.28 33.05
CA GLN A 77 3.85 4.36 33.83
C GLN A 77 3.78 5.57 34.76
#